data_AF-A0A519T1C7-F1
#
_entry.id   AF-A0A519T1C7-F1
#
_cell.length_a   1.000
_cell.length_b   1.000
_cell.length_c   1.000
_cell.angle_alpha   90.00
_cell.angle_beta   90.00
_cell.angle_gamma   90.00
#
_symmetry.space_group_name_H-M   'P 1'
#
loop_
_entity.id
_entity.type
_entity.pdbx_description
1 polymer ?
#
loop_
_entity_poly.entity_id
_entity_poly.type
_entity_poly.pdbx_seq_one_letter_code
_entity_poly.pdbx_strand_id
1 'polypeptide(L)'
;FPVVSVQNMYSVDNRKWEPVLDYTRAQNMAFIPWYPLAGGNAEALAALDGVAQKHGATQQQIALSWLLHHSPNILLIPGTSKVNHLEENVKTADIALSEEDMAALDKVGK
;
A
#
# COMPACT_ATOMS: atom_id res chain seq x y z
N PHE A 1 -14.55 5.61 25.05
CA PHE A 1 -15.12 5.06 23.80
C PHE A 1 -14.09 4.09 23.22
N PRO A 2 -14.48 2.98 22.56
CA PRO A 2 -13.52 2.11 21.88
C PRO A 2 -13.05 2.77 20.57
N VAL A 3 -11.73 2.84 20.38
CA VAL A 3 -11.14 3.20 19.08
C VAL A 3 -11.18 1.94 18.20
N VAL A 4 -11.66 2.06 16.96
CA VAL A 4 -11.82 0.91 16.04
C VAL A 4 -10.90 0.97 14.82
N SER A 5 -10.30 2.13 14.57
CA SER A 5 -9.38 2.34 13.45
C SER A 5 -8.41 3.47 13.71
N VAL A 6 -7.25 3.41 13.07
CA VAL A 6 -6.29 4.53 13.00
C VAL A 6 -5.99 4.85 11.54
N GLN A 7 -5.95 6.13 11.19
CA GLN A 7 -5.64 6.60 9.85
C GLN A 7 -4.35 7.42 9.87
N ASN A 8 -3.30 6.96 9.18
CA ASN A 8 -1.97 7.59 9.16
C ASN A 8 -1.33 7.54 7.76
N MET A 9 -0.38 8.44 7.50
CA MET A 9 0.40 8.44 6.26
C MET A 9 1.21 7.14 6.22
N TYR A 10 1.09 6.36 5.17
CA TYR A 10 1.82 5.10 5.10
C TYR A 10 1.91 4.64 3.63
N SER A 11 3.13 4.34 3.21
CA SER A 11 3.48 3.97 1.84
C SER A 11 4.70 3.06 1.86
N VAL A 12 5.10 2.55 0.69
CA VAL A 12 6.22 1.62 0.55
C VAL A 12 7.51 2.16 1.16
N ASP A 13 7.69 3.49 1.12
CA ASP A 13 8.90 4.22 1.53
C ASP A 13 8.74 5.02 2.83
N ASN A 14 7.52 5.23 3.31
CA ASN A 14 7.24 5.92 4.57
C ASN A 14 6.65 4.93 5.57
N ARG A 15 7.53 4.32 6.37
CA ARG A 15 7.15 3.34 7.40
C ARG A 15 7.27 3.90 8.81
N LYS A 16 7.27 5.24 8.96
CA LYS A 16 7.29 5.93 10.27
C LYS A 16 6.24 5.38 11.24
N TRP A 17 5.09 4.95 10.72
CA TRP A 17 3.95 4.47 11.50
C TRP A 17 3.82 2.94 11.56
N GLU A 18 4.86 2.19 11.17
CA GLU A 18 4.91 0.73 11.34
C GLU A 18 4.54 0.29 12.76
N PRO A 19 5.05 0.91 13.84
CA PRO A 19 4.69 0.48 15.19
C PRO A 19 3.20 0.67 15.50
N VAL A 20 2.53 1.64 14.84
CA VAL A 20 1.09 1.85 14.97
C VAL A 20 0.30 0.84 14.14
N LEU A 21 0.79 0.47 12.95
CA LEU A 21 0.24 -0.64 12.18
C LEU A 21 0.30 -1.95 12.99
N ASP A 22 1.45 -2.26 13.59
CA ASP A 22 1.62 -3.43 14.45
C ASP A 22 0.70 -3.43 15.65
N TYR A 23 0.61 -2.28 16.34
CA TYR A 23 -0.31 -2.13 17.47
C TYR A 23 -1.76 -2.35 17.03
N THR A 24 -2.19 -1.72 15.94
CA THR A 24 -3.57 -1.86 15.44
C THR A 24 -3.89 -3.29 15.02
N ARG A 25 -2.95 -3.98 14.39
CA ARG A 25 -3.06 -5.40 14.05
C ARG A 25 -3.25 -6.26 15.30
N ALA A 26 -2.41 -6.06 16.32
CA ALA A 26 -2.49 -6.81 17.57
C ALA A 26 -3.80 -6.55 18.36
N GLN A 27 -4.41 -5.38 18.16
CA GLN A 27 -5.67 -5.00 18.81
C GLN A 27 -6.92 -5.26 17.95
N ASN A 28 -6.79 -5.93 16.79
CA ASN A 28 -7.89 -6.14 15.84
C ASN A 28 -8.57 -4.82 15.40
N MET A 29 -7.79 -3.75 15.22
CA MET A 29 -8.23 -2.46 14.69
C MET A 29 -7.82 -2.31 13.23
N ALA A 30 -8.63 -1.61 12.44
CA ALA A 30 -8.27 -1.29 11.08
C ALA A 30 -7.18 -0.21 11.02
N PHE A 31 -6.20 -0.39 10.15
CA PHE A 31 -5.25 0.66 9.77
C PHE A 31 -5.61 1.19 8.39
N ILE A 32 -5.90 2.48 8.29
CA ILE A 32 -6.34 3.13 7.05
C ILE A 32 -5.19 4.01 6.54
N PRO A 33 -4.36 3.53 5.59
CA PRO A 33 -3.26 4.33 5.07
C PRO A 33 -3.78 5.43 4.15
N TRP A 34 -3.11 6.58 4.17
CA TRP A 34 -3.27 7.62 3.14
C TRP A 34 -1.92 7.95 2.51
N TYR A 35 -1.97 8.50 1.29
CA TYR A 35 -0.80 8.86 0.47
C TYR A 35 0.09 7.67 0.03
N PRO A 36 -0.48 6.66 -0.65
CA PRO A 36 0.21 5.38 -0.91
C PRO A 36 1.40 5.47 -1.89
N LEU A 37 1.47 6.52 -2.73
CA LEU A 37 2.48 6.67 -3.79
C LEU A 37 3.75 7.44 -3.38
N ALA A 38 4.11 7.47 -2.09
CA ALA A 38 5.40 8.01 -1.64
C ALA A 38 5.66 9.52 -1.90
N GLY A 39 4.77 10.23 -2.59
CA GLY A 39 4.89 11.67 -2.84
C GLY A 39 6.07 12.13 -3.69
N GLY A 40 6.62 11.27 -4.54
CA GLY A 40 7.70 11.65 -5.45
C GLY A 40 9.10 11.20 -5.04
N ASN A 41 9.23 10.26 -4.09
CA ASN A 41 10.50 9.57 -3.85
C ASN A 41 10.91 8.76 -5.09
N ALA A 42 12.00 9.16 -5.75
CA ALA A 42 12.43 8.57 -7.01
C ALA A 42 12.81 7.09 -6.89
N GLU A 43 13.42 6.67 -5.76
CA GLU A 43 13.81 5.28 -5.53
C GLU A 43 12.57 4.39 -5.35
N ALA A 44 11.60 4.87 -4.56
CA ALA A 44 10.32 4.18 -4.36
C ALA A 44 9.52 4.06 -5.67
N LEU A 45 9.45 5.15 -6.44
CA LEU A 45 8.76 5.15 -7.74
C LEU A 45 9.45 4.19 -8.74
N ALA A 46 10.78 4.13 -8.76
CA ALA A 46 11.51 3.20 -9.61
C ALA A 46 11.28 1.74 -9.21
N ALA A 47 11.24 1.43 -7.90
CA ALA A 47 10.93 0.09 -7.41
C ALA A 47 9.49 -0.32 -7.77
N LEU A 48 8.53 0.58 -7.56
CA LEU A 48 7.13 0.38 -7.97
C LEU A 48 7.00 0.14 -9.47
N ASP A 49 7.74 0.89 -10.30
CA ASP A 49 7.73 0.74 -11.76
C ASP A 49 8.24 -0.64 -12.20
N GLY A 50 9.34 -1.11 -11.62
CA GLY A 50 9.91 -2.42 -11.94
C GLY A 50 8.92 -3.56 -11.67
N VAL A 51 8.23 -3.51 -10.53
CA VAL A 51 7.19 -4.49 -10.18
C VAL A 51 5.95 -4.31 -11.06
N ALA A 52 5.55 -3.07 -11.37
CA ALA A 52 4.41 -2.77 -12.23
C ALA A 52 4.58 -3.37 -13.63
N GLN A 53 5.77 -3.26 -14.22
CA GLN A 53 6.10 -3.86 -15.51
C GLN A 53 5.97 -5.40 -15.49
N LYS A 54 6.43 -6.06 -14.42
CA LYS A 54 6.33 -7.53 -14.26
C LYS A 54 4.87 -8.01 -14.25
N HIS A 55 3.97 -7.22 -13.65
CA HIS A 55 2.56 -7.58 -13.48
C HIS A 55 1.62 -6.97 -14.53
N GLY A 56 2.13 -6.16 -15.46
CA GLY A 56 1.30 -5.42 -16.42
C GLY A 56 0.30 -4.47 -15.75
N ALA A 57 0.70 -3.89 -14.61
CA ALA A 57 -0.14 -3.05 -13.76
C ALA A 57 0.39 -1.60 -13.75
N THR A 58 -0.37 -0.68 -13.14
CA THR A 58 0.13 0.68 -12.86
C THR A 58 0.91 0.75 -11.56
N GLN A 59 1.79 1.74 -11.39
CA GLN A 59 2.48 1.99 -10.12
C GLN A 59 1.51 2.17 -8.95
N GLN A 60 0.37 2.84 -9.20
CA GLN A 60 -0.70 3.02 -8.21
C GLN A 60 -1.26 1.67 -7.76
N GLN A 61 -1.53 0.75 -8.70
CA GLN A 61 -2.02 -0.58 -8.37
C GLN A 61 -0.98 -1.39 -7.58
N ILE A 62 0.30 -1.31 -7.93
CA ILE A 62 1.34 -1.99 -7.15
C ILE A 62 1.45 -1.40 -5.74
N ALA A 63 1.41 -0.08 -5.58
CA ALA A 63 1.48 0.55 -4.27
C ALA A 63 0.28 0.16 -3.37
N LEU A 64 -0.93 0.15 -3.94
CA LEU A 64 -2.12 -0.30 -3.22
C LEU A 64 -2.06 -1.82 -2.94
N SER A 65 -1.56 -2.63 -3.86
CA SER A 65 -1.48 -4.09 -3.67
C SER A 65 -0.46 -4.44 -2.60
N TRP A 66 0.69 -3.75 -2.59
CA TRP A 66 1.69 -3.88 -1.54
C TRP A 66 1.08 -3.61 -0.16
N LEU A 67 0.27 -2.54 -0.02
CA LEU A 67 -0.43 -2.25 1.24
C LEU A 67 -1.35 -3.40 1.69
N LEU A 68 -2.08 -4.03 0.76
CA LEU A 68 -2.95 -5.17 1.09
C LEU A 68 -2.16 -6.42 1.49
N HIS A 69 -0.99 -6.64 0.88
CA HIS A 69 -0.11 -7.77 1.20
C HIS A 69 0.68 -7.56 2.49
N HIS A 70 1.02 -6.30 2.80
CA HIS A 70 1.89 -5.95 3.93
C HIS A 70 1.26 -6.25 5.29
N SER A 71 -0.04 -6.04 5.45
CA SER A 71 -0.74 -6.40 6.68
C SER A 71 -2.23 -6.68 6.48
N PRO A 72 -2.78 -7.74 7.12
CA PRO A 72 -4.19 -8.13 6.94
C PRO A 72 -5.20 -7.15 7.54
N ASN A 73 -4.78 -6.22 8.41
CA ASN A 73 -5.66 -5.23 9.02
C ASN A 73 -5.67 -3.87 8.27
N ILE A 74 -5.03 -3.81 7.10
CA ILE A 74 -5.04 -2.60 6.26
C ILE A 74 -6.36 -2.50 5.49
N LEU A 75 -7.00 -1.34 5.57
CA LEU A 75 -8.22 -1.01 4.82
C LEU A 75 -7.97 0.22 3.94
N LEU A 76 -7.98 0.01 2.62
CA LEU A 76 -7.74 1.07 1.65
C LEU A 76 -8.99 1.91 1.38
N ILE A 77 -8.80 3.21 1.18
CA ILE A 77 -9.84 4.14 0.71
C ILE A 77 -9.28 4.92 -0.49
N PRO A 78 -9.05 4.25 -1.64
CA PRO A 78 -8.43 4.91 -2.78
C PRO A 78 -9.45 5.85 -3.46
N GLY A 79 -9.25 7.15 -3.27
CA GLY A 79 -10.11 8.18 -3.83
C GLY A 79 -9.91 8.37 -5.34
N THR A 80 -11.00 8.51 -6.09
CA THR A 80 -10.97 8.87 -7.51
C THR A 80 -12.28 9.51 -7.94
N SER A 81 -12.22 10.41 -8.94
CA SER A 81 -13.39 10.98 -9.61
C SER A 81 -13.66 10.38 -11.00
N LYS A 82 -12.84 9.42 -11.45
CA LYS A 82 -12.92 8.79 -12.76
C LYS A 82 -13.21 7.30 -12.62
N VAL A 83 -14.16 6.80 -13.42
CA VAL A 83 -14.56 5.39 -13.44
C VAL A 83 -13.39 4.47 -13.79
N ASN A 84 -12.57 4.81 -14.80
CA ASN A 84 -11.41 3.97 -15.16
C ASN A 84 -10.43 3.77 -14.00
N HIS A 85 -10.15 4.83 -13.23
CA HIS A 85 -9.31 4.71 -12.03
C HIS A 85 -9.99 3.92 -10.91
N LEU A 86 -11.33 3.97 -10.80
CA LEU A 86 -12.06 3.12 -9.86
C LEU A 86 -11.87 1.64 -10.23
N GLU A 87 -11.99 1.30 -11.52
CA GLU A 87 -11.75 -0.05 -12.01
C GLU A 87 -10.31 -0.51 -11.77
N GLU A 88 -9.32 0.35 -12.00
CA GLU A 88 -7.91 0.08 -11.66
C GLU A 88 -7.71 -0.16 -10.15
N ASN A 89 -8.30 0.70 -9.31
CA ASN A 89 -8.23 0.59 -7.86
C ASN A 89 -8.80 -0.75 -7.37
N VAL A 90 -9.96 -1.18 -7.91
CA VAL A 90 -10.59 -2.45 -7.53
C VAL A 90 -9.71 -3.65 -7.93
N LYS A 91 -9.15 -3.64 -9.15
CA LYS A 91 -8.27 -4.72 -9.66
C LYS A 91 -6.98 -4.91 -8.87
N THR A 92 -6.60 -3.94 -8.04
CA THR A 92 -5.45 -4.06 -7.14
C THR A 92 -5.51 -5.32 -6.29
N ALA A 93 -6.71 -5.69 -5.80
CA ALA A 93 -6.89 -6.85 -4.94
C ALA A 93 -6.59 -8.20 -5.64
N ASP A 94 -6.58 -8.20 -6.97
CA ASP A 94 -6.31 -9.39 -7.79
C ASP A 94 -4.82 -9.57 -8.11
N ILE A 95 -3.97 -8.57 -7.83
CA ILE A 95 -2.54 -8.63 -8.10
C ILE A 95 -1.86 -9.44 -7.00
N ALA A 96 -1.42 -10.65 -7.32
CA ALA A 96 -0.66 -11.50 -6.40
C ALA A 96 0.84 -11.12 -6.42
N LEU A 97 1.28 -10.32 -5.46
CA LEU A 97 2.69 -9.98 -5.33
C LEU A 97 3.47 -11.19 -4.81
N SER A 98 4.54 -11.55 -5.52
CA SER A 98 5.44 -12.63 -5.07
C SER A 98 6.30 -12.17 -3.89
N GLU A 99 6.90 -13.12 -3.16
CA GLU A 99 7.86 -12.81 -2.09
C GLU A 99 9.02 -11.95 -2.60
N GLU A 100 9.46 -12.16 -3.84
CA GLU A 100 10.49 -11.38 -4.50
C GLU A 100 10.05 -9.93 -4.76
N ASP A 101 8.78 -9.73 -5.14
CA ASP A 101 8.22 -8.39 -5.36
C ASP A 101 8.12 -7.64 -4.04
N MET A 102 7.62 -8.30 -2.99
CA MET A 102 7.54 -7.73 -1.65
C MET A 102 8.94 -7.38 -1.13
N ALA A 103 9.92 -8.29 -1.26
CA ALA A 103 11.29 -8.05 -0.84
C ALA A 103 11.99 -6.93 -1.63
N ALA A 104 11.64 -6.73 -2.91
CA ALA A 104 12.13 -5.62 -3.70
C ALA A 104 11.56 -4.28 -3.20
N LEU A 105 10.27 -4.22 -2.91
CA LEU A 105 9.60 -3.03 -2.39
C LEU A 105 10.01 -2.72 -0.94
N ASP A 106 10.33 -3.75 -0.14
CA ASP A 106 10.76 -3.57 1.25
C ASP A 106 12.11 -2.87 1.41
N LYS A 107 12.97 -2.93 0.39
CA LYS A 107 14.29 -2.28 0.42
C LYS A 107 14.21 -0.76 0.43
N VAL A 108 13.11 -0.18 -0.04
CA VAL A 108 12.96 1.28 -0.11
C VAL A 108 12.20 1.85 1.09
N GLY A 109 11.67 0.97 1.96
CA GLY A 109 11.04 1.32 3.22
C GLY A 109 12.03 1.81 4.27
N LYS A 110 11.81 3.01 4.80
CA LYS A 110 12.54 3.55 5.95
C LYS A 110 11.61 3.86 7.11
#